data_AF-A0A318MU32-F1
#
_entry.id   AF-A0A318MU32-F1
#
_cell.length_a   1.000
_cell.length_b   1.000
_cell.length_c   1.000
_cell.angle_alpha   90.00
_cell.angle_beta   90.00
_cell.angle_gamma   90.00
#
_symmetry.space_group_name_H-M   'P 1'
#
loop_
_entity.id
_entity.type
_entity.pdbx_description
1 polymer ?
#
loop_
_entity_poly.entity_id
_entity_poly.type
_entity_poly.pdbx_seq_one_letter_code
_entity_poly.pdbx_strand_id
1 'polypeptide(L)' 'MGWSASIKCPNGLNVRKISLIVKNITDEYLFSVEEDISRVFVTDKFKQRVEDANLLGFDFSTEISIS' A
#
# COMPACT_ATOMS: atom_id res chain seq x y z
N MET A 1 2.19 13.66 7.84
CA MET A 1 3.30 13.01 8.59
C MET A 1 3.20 11.50 8.39
N GLY A 2 3.66 11.01 7.24
CA GLY A 2 4.04 9.61 7.07
C GLY A 2 5.56 9.48 7.22
N TRP A 3 6.06 8.31 7.61
CA TRP A 3 7.50 8.04 7.64
C TRP A 3 7.79 6.67 7.01
N SER A 4 8.62 6.64 5.97
CA SER A 4 9.20 5.43 5.39
C SER A 4 10.42 4.94 6.21
N ALA A 5 10.49 3.63 6.51
CA ALA A 5 11.69 3.03 7.09
C ALA A 5 12.70 2.67 5.97
N SER A 6 13.86 3.34 5.95
CA SER A 6 14.96 3.01 5.03
C SER A 6 15.97 2.11 5.73
N ILE A 7 16.14 0.88 5.23
CA ILE A 7 17.19 -0.03 5.71
C ILE A 7 18.35 0.06 4.73
N LYS A 8 19.51 0.52 5.22
CA LYS A 8 20.73 0.61 4.43
C LYS A 8 21.47 -0.72 4.49
N CYS A 9 21.54 -1.44 3.36
CA CYS A 9 22.29 -2.69 3.28
C CYS A 9 23.79 -2.42 3.07
N PRO A 10 24.70 -3.34 3.49
CA PRO A 10 26.15 -3.12 3.48
C PRO A 10 26.76 -2.78 2.12
N ASN A 11 26.11 -3.18 1.02
CA ASN A 11 26.65 -3.06 -0.34
C ASN A 11 26.17 -1.79 -1.09
N GLY A 12 25.63 -0.79 -0.40
CA GLY A 12 25.11 0.43 -1.04
C GLY A 12 23.73 0.29 -1.67
N LEU A 13 23.10 -0.88 -1.54
CA LEU A 13 21.69 -1.10 -1.88
C LEU A 13 20.78 -0.39 -0.86
N ASN A 14 20.05 0.61 -1.33
CA ASN A 14 18.94 1.21 -0.58
C ASN A 14 17.67 0.41 -0.86
N VAL A 15 17.30 -0.47 0.08
CA VAL A 15 16.02 -1.17 0.04
C VAL A 15 14.99 -0.29 0.74
N ARG A 16 14.07 0.26 -0.04
CA ARG A 16 12.89 0.96 0.51
C ARG A 16 11.82 -0.08 0.81
N LYS A 17 11.54 -0.30 2.09
CA LYS A 17 10.41 -1.13 2.51
C LYS A 17 9.27 -0.21 2.93
N ILE A 18 8.15 -0.31 2.21
CA ILE A 18 6.92 0.39 2.59
C ILE A 18 6.22 -0.50 3.60
N SER A 19 5.97 0.05 4.79
CA SER A 19 5.16 -0.56 5.84
C SER A 19 4.03 0.40 6.15
N LEU A 20 2.80 -0.10 6.08
CA LEU A 20 1.61 0.69 6.35
C LEU A 20 1.23 0.55 7.82
N ILE A 21 1.06 1.70 8.49
CA ILE A 21 0.59 1.76 9.87
C ILE A 21 -0.92 1.88 9.85
N VAL A 22 -1.62 0.87 10.36
CA VAL A 22 -3.10 0.77 10.28
C VAL A 22 -3.81 2.03 10.80
N LYS A 23 -3.28 2.66 11.86
CA LYS A 23 -3.84 3.86 12.47
C LYS A 23 -3.90 5.08 11.54
N ASN A 24 -3.09 5.10 10.49
CA ASN A 24 -3.04 6.19 9.52
C ASN A 24 -3.94 5.93 8.29
N ILE A 25 -4.57 4.77 8.20
CA ILE A 25 -5.54 4.45 7.16
C ILE A 25 -6.89 5.04 7.59
N THR A 26 -7.19 6.24 7.09
CA THR A 26 -8.41 6.98 7.46
C THR A 26 -9.56 6.79 6.48
N ASP A 27 -9.27 6.29 5.28
CA ASP A 27 -10.26 6.02 4.24
C ASP A 27 -10.67 4.54 4.25
N GLU A 28 -11.95 4.28 4.03
CA GLU A 28 -12.51 2.93 4.07
C GLU A 28 -12.07 2.06 2.88
N TYR A 29 -11.70 2.69 1.75
CA TYR A 29 -11.49 2.02 0.47
C TYR A 29 -10.12 2.27 -0.13
N LEU A 30 -9.68 3.53 -0.21
CA LEU A 30 -8.49 3.93 -0.97
C LEU A 30 -7.68 4.97 -0.20
N PHE A 31 -6.36 4.80 -0.18
CA PHE A 31 -5.48 5.82 0.39
C PHE A 31 -4.16 5.89 -0.37
N SER A 32 -3.53 7.05 -0.32
CA SER A 32 -2.20 7.32 -0.88
C SER A 32 -1.25 7.68 0.25
N VAL A 33 0.00 7.27 0.15
CA VAL A 33 1.07 7.70 1.06
C VAL A 33 1.79 8.86 0.39
N GLU A 34 1.91 10.00 1.08
CA GLU A 34 2.51 11.23 0.51
C GLU A 34 3.94 10.98 -0.04
N GLU A 35 4.69 10.09 0.61
CA GLU A 35 6.06 9.74 0.23
C GLU A 35 6.18 8.84 -1.00
N ASP A 36 5.07 8.24 -1.47
CA ASP A 36 5.04 7.41 -2.68
C ASP A 36 3.79 7.71 -3.52
N ILE A 37 3.82 8.90 -4.15
CA ILE A 37 2.77 9.37 -5.07
C ILE A 37 2.56 8.48 -6.31
N SER A 38 3.44 7.52 -6.55
CA SER A 38 3.33 6.59 -7.68
C SER A 38 2.37 5.43 -7.39
N ARG A 39 1.90 5.29 -6.15
CA ARG A 39 1.09 4.16 -5.69
C ARG A 39 -0.19 4.62 -5.00
N VAL A 40 -1.25 3.88 -5.27
CA VAL A 40 -2.52 3.94 -4.55
C VAL A 40 -2.71 2.60 -3.88
N PHE A 41 -3.06 2.63 -2.60
CA PHE A 41 -3.32 1.45 -1.79
C PHE A 41 -4.82 1.29 -1.62
N VAL A 42 -5.27 0.05 -1.60
CA VAL A 42 -6.67 -0.32 -1.46
C VAL A 42 -6.87 -1.22 -0.26
N THR A 43 -8.03 -1.13 0.37
CA THR A 43 -8.43 -2.03 1.45
C THR A 43 -9.08 -3.29 0.91
N ASP A 44 -9.20 -4.32 1.75
CA ASP A 44 -9.94 -5.54 1.42
C ASP A 44 -11.41 -5.25 1.09
N LYS A 45 -12.01 -4.22 1.72
CA LYS A 45 -13.38 -3.78 1.41
C LYS A 45 -13.51 -3.26 -0.02
N PHE A 46 -12.51 -2.55 -0.53
CA PHE A 46 -12.51 -2.10 -1.92
C PHE A 46 -12.36 -3.28 -2.87
N LYS A 47 -11.43 -4.20 -2.58
CA LYS A 47 -11.25 -5.43 -3.35
C LYS A 47 -12.54 -6.24 -3.45
N GLN A 48 -13.23 -6.46 -2.33
CA GLN A 48 -14.51 -7.18 -2.31
C GLN A 48 -15.55 -6.52 -3.22
N ARG A 49 -15.67 -5.18 -3.21
CA ARG A 49 -16.60 -4.47 -4.11
C ARG A 49 -16.28 -4.67 -5.60
N VAL A 50 -15.00 -4.68 -5.94
CA VAL A 50 -14.54 -4.89 -7.32
C VAL A 50 -14.86 -6.31 -7.79
N GLU A 51 -14.63 -7.30 -6.92
CA GLU A 51 -14.94 -8.71 -7.17
C GLU A 51 -16.45 -8.94 -7.27
N ASP A 52 -17.25 -8.38 -6.35
CA ASP A 52 -18.71 -8.47 -6.35
C ASP A 52 -19.32 -7.83 -7.63
N ALA A 53 -18.71 -6.75 -8.12
CA ALA A 53 -19.11 -6.08 -9.36
C ALA A 53 -18.56 -6.76 -10.63
N ASN A 54 -17.77 -7.84 -10.49
CA ASN A 54 -17.14 -8.59 -11.57
C ASN A 54 -16.31 -7.71 -12.53
N LEU A 55 -15.57 -6.75 -11.99
CA LEU A 55 -14.72 -5.85 -12.77
C LEU A 55 -13.37 -6.51 -13.07
N LEU A 56 -13.03 -6.63 -14.34
CA LEU A 56 -11.82 -7.35 -14.80
C LEU A 56 -10.58 -6.45 -14.93
N GLY A 57 -10.70 -5.16 -14.66
CA GLY A 57 -9.65 -4.16 -14.87
C GLY A 57 -8.65 -4.01 -13.72
N PHE A 58 -8.73 -4.85 -12.70
CA PHE A 58 -7.93 -4.73 -11.48
C PHE A 58 -7.06 -5.97 -11.29
N ASP A 59 -5.82 -5.74 -10.87
CA ASP A 59 -4.89 -6.78 -10.43
C ASP A 59 -4.54 -6.55 -8.95
N PHE A 60 -4.83 -7.55 -8.12
CA PHE A 60 -4.57 -7.54 -6.67
C PHE A 60 -3.46 -8.51 -6.26
N SER A 61 -2.59 -8.91 -7.21
CA SER A 61 -1.49 -9.86 -6.98
C SER A 61 -0.42 -9.34 -6.01
N THR A 62 -0.33 -8.03 -5.81
CA THR A 62 0.65 -7.41 -4.91
C THR A 62 0.04 -7.09 -3.56
N GLU A 63 0.38 -7.89 -2.55
CA GLU A 63 0.01 -7.64 -1.16
C GLU A 63 1.13 -6.92 -0.40
N ILE A 64 0.74 -6.05 0.54
CA ILE A 64 1.67 -5.22 1.30
C ILE A 64 1.45 -5.48 2.78
N SER A 65 2.55 -5.71 3.50
CA SER A 65 2.50 -5.99 4.93
C SER A 65 2.11 -4.74 5.71
N ILE A 66 1.03 -4.83 6.48
CA ILE A 66 0.68 -3.88 7.53
C ILE A 66 1.49 -4.17 8.80
N SER A 67 1.84 -3.12 9.54
CA SER A 67 2.58 -3.20 10.81
C SER A 67 1.84 -2.51 11.95
#